data_AF-A0A1Y3CUQ4-F1
#
_entry.id   AF-A0A1Y3CUQ4-F1
#
_cell.length_a   1.000
_cell.length_b   1.000
_cell.length_c   1.000
_cell.angle_alpha   90.00
_cell.angle_beta   90.00
_cell.angle_gamma   90.00
#
_symmetry.space_group_name_H-M   'P 1'
#
loop_
_entity.id
_entity.type
_entity.pdbx_description
1 polymer ?
#
loop_
_entity_poly.entity_id
_entity_poly.type
_entity_poly.pdbx_seq_one_letter_code
_entity_poly.pdbx_strand_id
1 'polypeptide(L)'
;MSTTYTLKCESVGNIMTLTIIDSLNLLPSSDTWSCEPSNAMSLTNGSVANWGTATIYLHGSGAGALVELENFGKHTQIGDSGTGSKSDPDGIFPSGSFSWQCIARE
;
A
#
# COMPACT_ATOMS: atom_id res chain seq x y z
N MET A 1 -9.48 11.12 14.33
CA MET A 1 -8.24 11.33 13.57
C MET A 1 -8.01 10.14 12.65
N SER A 2 -7.93 10.36 11.33
CA SER A 2 -7.41 9.35 10.39
C SER A 2 -5.92 9.16 10.63
N THR A 3 -5.39 7.97 10.36
CA THR A 3 -3.94 7.71 10.41
C THR A 3 -3.41 7.53 8.99
N THR A 4 -2.42 8.32 8.62
CA THR A 4 -1.73 8.24 7.33
C THR A 4 -0.41 7.51 7.52
N TYR A 5 -0.16 6.48 6.71
CA TYR A 5 1.09 5.73 6.65
C TYR A 5 1.77 6.01 5.32
N THR A 6 3.03 6.40 5.35
CA THR A 6 3.85 6.58 4.16
C THR A 6 4.91 5.49 4.12
N LEU A 7 4.83 4.63 3.12
CA LEU A 7 5.73 3.52 2.89
C LEU A 7 6.67 3.83 1.73
N LYS A 8 7.96 3.57 1.91
CA LYS A 8 8.92 3.47 0.81
C LYS A 8 8.97 2.03 0.35
N CYS A 9 8.57 1.77 -0.89
CA CYS A 9 8.61 0.45 -1.52
C CYS A 9 9.77 0.37 -2.51
N GLU A 10 10.53 -0.71 -2.48
CA GLU A 10 11.72 -0.90 -3.31
C GLU A 10 11.72 -2.28 -3.97
N SER A 11 11.90 -2.31 -5.29
CA SER A 11 12.00 -3.54 -6.07
C SER A 11 12.93 -3.38 -7.27
N VAL A 12 13.93 -4.26 -7.37
CA VAL A 12 14.89 -4.33 -8.50
C VAL A 12 15.41 -2.93 -8.91
N GLY A 13 15.81 -2.12 -7.93
CA GLY A 13 16.33 -0.76 -8.15
C GLY A 13 15.29 0.32 -8.48
N ASN A 14 13.99 -0.01 -8.50
CA ASN A 14 12.89 0.95 -8.59
C ASN A 14 12.37 1.27 -7.19
N ILE A 15 11.98 2.52 -6.98
CA ILE A 15 11.41 3.00 -5.73
C ILE A 15 10.04 3.61 -6.05
N MET A 16 9.04 3.26 -5.25
CA MET A 16 7.77 3.99 -5.17
C MET A 16 7.48 4.36 -3.73
N THR A 17 6.80 5.47 -3.53
CA THR A 17 6.23 5.86 -2.24
C THR A 17 4.77 5.49 -2.25
N LEU A 18 4.31 4.74 -1.27
CA LEU A 18 2.92 4.32 -1.13
C LEU A 18 2.34 5.00 0.11
N THR A 19 1.24 5.73 -0.06
CA THR A 19 0.54 6.42 1.03
C THR A 19 -0.75 5.68 1.31
N ILE A 20 -0.98 5.25 2.54
CA ILE A 20 -2.19 4.56 2.99
C ILE A 20 -2.87 5.43 4.04
N ILE A 21 -4.17 5.69 3.88
CA ILE A 21 -4.98 6.48 4.81
C ILE A 21 -5.99 5.55 5.47
N ASP A 22 -5.77 5.28 6.76
CA ASP A 22 -6.75 4.66 7.66
C ASP A 22 -7.75 5.72 8.11
N SER A 23 -8.90 5.73 7.46
CA SER A 23 -10.04 6.55 7.83
C SER A 23 -10.76 5.89 9.02
N LEU A 24 -11.05 6.65 10.08
CA LEU A 24 -11.84 6.14 11.23
C LEU A 24 -13.28 5.71 10.88
N ASN A 25 -13.68 5.81 9.61
CA ASN A 25 -15.00 5.40 9.18
C ASN A 25 -15.10 3.88 9.23
N LEU A 26 -16.18 3.38 9.85
CA LEU A 26 -16.46 1.94 9.95
C LEU A 26 -17.05 1.37 8.65
N LEU A 27 -17.03 2.13 7.55
CA LEU A 27 -17.56 1.69 6.27
C LEU A 27 -16.49 0.87 5.54
N PRO A 28 -16.84 -0.27 4.94
CA PRO A 28 -15.91 -0.99 4.09
C PRO A 28 -15.41 -0.08 2.95
N SER A 29 -14.12 -0.15 2.64
CA SER A 29 -13.45 0.66 1.61
C SER A 29 -13.36 2.17 1.89
N SER A 30 -13.53 2.61 3.13
CA SER A 30 -13.28 4.00 3.51
C SER A 30 -11.80 4.35 3.52
N ASP A 31 -10.95 3.36 3.74
CA ASP A 31 -9.50 3.49 3.79
C ASP A 31 -8.95 3.51 2.37
N THR A 32 -8.10 4.47 2.08
CA THR A 32 -7.62 4.72 0.72
C THR A 32 -6.11 4.57 0.64
N TRP A 33 -5.61 4.38 -0.58
CA TRP A 33 -4.17 4.36 -0.82
C TRP A 33 -3.82 5.04 -2.15
N SER A 34 -2.64 5.64 -2.21
CA SER A 34 -2.08 6.26 -3.41
C SER A 34 -0.59 5.94 -3.53
N CYS A 35 0.00 6.15 -4.70
CA CYS A 35 1.43 5.96 -4.90
C CYS A 35 2.07 7.11 -5.68
N GLU A 36 3.35 7.36 -5.40
CA GLU A 36 4.21 8.27 -6.11
C GLU A 36 5.48 7.54 -6.61
N PRO A 37 5.94 7.80 -7.85
CA PRO A 37 5.32 8.68 -8.83
C PRO A 37 3.96 8.15 -9.30
N SER A 38 3.06 9.05 -9.72
CA SER A 38 1.68 8.70 -10.08
C SER A 38 1.52 7.68 -11.22
N ASN A 39 2.59 7.39 -11.97
CA ASN A 39 2.68 6.36 -13.00
C ASN A 39 3.35 5.05 -12.53
N ALA A 40 3.66 4.91 -11.23
CA ALA A 40 4.22 3.68 -10.65
C ALA A 40 3.25 2.49 -10.78
N MET A 41 1.95 2.77 -10.77
CA MET A 41 0.87 1.80 -10.95
C MET A 41 -0.13 2.31 -11.99
N SER A 42 -0.86 1.39 -12.64
CA SER A 42 -1.89 1.73 -13.62
C SER A 42 -3.14 2.33 -13.00
N LEU A 43 -3.44 1.94 -11.76
CA LEU A 43 -4.57 2.37 -10.97
C LEU A 43 -4.07 2.87 -9.61
N THR A 44 -4.54 4.04 -9.19
CA THR A 44 -4.21 4.67 -7.90
C THR A 44 -5.49 5.17 -7.24
N ASN A 45 -5.41 5.57 -5.96
CA ASN A 45 -6.56 6.06 -5.17
C ASN A 45 -7.63 4.99 -4.98
N GLY A 46 -7.17 3.79 -4.67
CA GLY A 46 -8.03 2.64 -4.43
C GLY A 46 -8.46 2.52 -2.97
N SER A 47 -8.95 1.33 -2.60
CA SER A 47 -9.35 1.03 -1.21
C SER A 47 -8.45 -0.01 -0.56
N VAL A 48 -8.33 0.06 0.76
CA VAL A 48 -7.59 -0.91 1.57
C VAL A 48 -8.56 -1.92 2.16
N ALA A 49 -8.21 -3.20 2.08
CA ALA A 49 -8.96 -4.30 2.65
C ALA A 49 -8.13 -5.11 3.66
N ASN A 50 -8.84 -5.82 4.54
CA ASN A 50 -8.30 -6.77 5.51
C ASN A 50 -7.36 -6.16 6.57
N TRP A 51 -7.74 -5.01 7.14
CA TRP A 51 -7.11 -4.54 8.37
C TRP A 51 -7.30 -5.56 9.51
N GLY A 52 -6.21 -6.10 10.04
CA GLY A 52 -6.22 -7.05 11.17
C GLY A 52 -5.76 -8.46 10.83
N THR A 53 -5.43 -8.74 9.56
CA THR A 53 -4.70 -9.94 9.17
C THR A 53 -3.21 -9.68 9.03
N ALA A 54 -2.41 -10.74 8.89
CA ALA A 54 -0.96 -10.62 8.67
C ALA A 54 -0.62 -9.94 7.33
N THR A 55 -1.57 -9.90 6.39
CA THR A 55 -1.43 -9.28 5.08
C THR A 55 -2.60 -8.34 4.83
N ILE A 56 -2.34 -7.13 4.34
CA ILE A 56 -3.37 -6.25 3.81
C ILE A 56 -3.36 -6.23 2.29
N TYR A 57 -4.50 -5.90 1.70
CA TYR A 57 -4.67 -5.86 0.25
C TYR A 57 -5.08 -4.46 -0.18
N LEU A 58 -4.35 -3.91 -1.15
CA LEU A 58 -4.67 -2.64 -1.79
C LEU A 58 -5.38 -2.93 -3.11
N HIS A 59 -6.65 -2.59 -3.17
CA HIS A 59 -7.49 -2.75 -4.35
C HIS A 59 -7.50 -1.45 -5.14
N GLY A 60 -7.37 -1.51 -6.46
CA GLY A 60 -7.65 -0.36 -7.32
C GLY A 60 -9.16 -0.07 -7.43
N SER A 61 -9.55 0.83 -8.31
CA SER A 61 -10.96 1.13 -8.63
C SER A 61 -11.70 0.00 -9.39
N GLY A 62 -11.28 -1.26 -9.22
CA GLY A 62 -11.80 -2.47 -9.85
C GLY A 62 -11.81 -3.67 -8.90
N ALA A 63 -12.13 -4.87 -9.40
CA ALA A 63 -12.46 -6.03 -8.56
C ALA A 63 -11.28 -6.80 -7.93
N GLY A 64 -10.01 -6.47 -8.27
CA GLY A 64 -8.83 -7.23 -7.86
C GLY A 64 -7.89 -6.49 -6.90
N ALA A 65 -7.17 -7.24 -6.06
CA ALA A 65 -6.04 -6.70 -5.29
C ALA A 65 -4.86 -6.46 -6.23
N LEU A 66 -4.31 -5.25 -6.19
CA LEU A 66 -3.16 -4.85 -7.01
C LEU A 66 -1.86 -4.97 -6.23
N VAL A 67 -1.92 -4.76 -4.91
CA VAL A 67 -0.78 -4.86 -4.02
C VAL A 67 -1.16 -5.64 -2.77
N GLU A 68 -0.29 -6.53 -2.36
CA GLU A 68 -0.35 -7.22 -1.07
C GLU A 68 0.81 -6.71 -0.22
N LEU A 69 0.54 -6.37 1.04
CA LEU A 69 1.58 -5.97 2.00
C LEU A 69 1.54 -6.93 3.18
N GLU A 70 2.59 -7.71 3.33
CA GLU A 70 2.79 -8.63 4.44
C GLU A 70 3.38 -7.89 5.64
N ASN A 71 2.94 -8.25 6.85
CA ASN A 71 3.29 -7.64 8.13
C ASN A 71 3.00 -6.13 8.24
N PHE A 72 2.11 -5.61 7.40
CA PHE A 72 1.62 -4.24 7.50
C PHE A 72 0.26 -4.22 8.18
N GLY A 73 0.04 -3.28 9.10
CA GLY A 73 -1.26 -3.10 9.73
C GLY A 73 -1.32 -1.87 10.63
N LYS A 74 -2.42 -1.69 11.36
CA LYS A 74 -2.62 -0.49 12.20
C LYS A 74 -1.58 -0.32 13.31
N HIS A 75 -0.87 -1.40 13.65
CA HIS A 75 0.21 -1.41 14.62
C HIS A 75 1.56 -0.93 14.06
N THR A 76 1.70 -0.83 12.73
CA THR A 76 2.94 -0.43 12.05
C THR A 76 3.43 0.93 12.54
N GLN A 77 4.72 1.02 12.84
CA GLN A 77 5.43 2.20 13.31
C GLN A 77 6.42 2.69 12.25
N ILE A 78 6.91 3.92 12.44
CA ILE A 78 8.00 4.45 11.62
C ILE A 78 9.25 3.60 11.84
N GLY A 79 9.88 3.16 10.75
CA GLY A 79 11.05 2.28 10.77
C GLY A 79 10.73 0.81 10.54
N ASP A 80 9.47 0.39 10.74
CA ASP A 80 9.03 -0.97 10.44
C ASP A 80 9.17 -1.27 8.95
N SER A 81 9.44 -2.52 8.63
CA SER A 81 9.59 -2.99 7.26
C SER A 81 8.97 -4.36 7.07
N GLY A 82 8.72 -4.70 5.81
CA GLY A 82 8.18 -5.99 5.43
C GLY A 82 8.30 -6.22 3.94
N THR A 83 7.62 -7.26 3.47
CA THR A 83 7.52 -7.61 2.06
C THR A 83 6.14 -7.30 1.54
N GLY A 84 6.07 -7.05 0.25
CA GLY A 84 4.81 -6.98 -0.47
C GLY A 84 4.95 -7.56 -1.85
N SER A 85 3.82 -7.72 -2.54
CA SER A 85 3.79 -8.15 -3.92
C SER A 85 2.87 -7.25 -4.73
N LYS A 86 3.35 -6.79 -5.88
CA LYS A 86 2.55 -6.07 -6.86
C LYS A 86 2.09 -7.04 -7.94
N SER A 87 0.78 -7.16 -8.12
CA SER A 87 0.15 -7.99 -9.15
C SER A 87 -0.25 -7.20 -10.40
N ASP A 88 -0.26 -5.87 -10.31
CA ASP A 88 -0.50 -4.98 -11.45
C ASP A 88 0.68 -5.08 -12.47
N PRO A 89 0.45 -5.59 -13.69
CA PRO A 89 1.50 -5.74 -14.69
C PRO A 89 1.86 -4.41 -15.37
N ASP A 90 1.02 -3.40 -15.21
CA ASP A 90 1.15 -2.08 -15.83
C ASP A 90 1.82 -1.07 -14.88
N GLY A 91 2.34 0.04 -15.44
CA GLY A 91 3.07 1.07 -14.68
C GLY A 91 4.58 0.85 -14.63
N ILE A 92 5.31 1.83 -14.09
CA ILE A 92 6.79 1.81 -14.09
C ILE A 92 7.39 0.99 -12.95
N PHE A 93 6.65 0.77 -11.86
CA PHE A 93 7.12 -0.07 -10.75
C PHE A 93 6.97 -1.54 -11.14
N PRO A 94 8.01 -2.38 -10.98
CA PRO A 94 7.95 -3.75 -11.45
C PRO A 94 6.91 -4.58 -10.69
N SER A 95 6.23 -5.48 -11.42
CA SER A 95 5.39 -6.52 -10.81
C SER A 95 6.24 -7.55 -10.07
N GLY A 96 5.65 -8.21 -9.08
CA GLY A 96 6.31 -9.22 -8.26
C GLY A 96 6.63 -8.70 -6.86
N SER A 97 7.56 -9.37 -6.18
CA SER A 97 7.89 -9.06 -4.80
C SER A 97 8.69 -7.76 -4.67
N PHE A 98 8.43 -7.03 -3.59
CA PHE A 98 9.13 -5.81 -3.22
C PHE A 98 9.27 -5.72 -1.71
N SER A 99 10.22 -4.92 -1.24
CA SER A 99 10.36 -4.61 0.18
C SER A 99 9.69 -3.28 0.46
N TRP A 100 9.00 -3.14 1.59
CA TRP A 100 8.46 -1.87 2.04
C TRP A 100 9.06 -1.46 3.38
N GLN A 101 9.15 -0.16 3.61
CA GLN A 101 9.54 0.42 4.89
C GLN A 101 8.63 1.60 5.22
N CYS A 102 8.09 1.65 6.43
CA CYS A 102 7.33 2.79 6.91
C CYS A 102 8.28 3.95 7.25
N ILE A 103 8.14 5.05 6.51
CA ILE A 103 8.99 6.24 6.65
C ILE A 103 8.27 7.41 7.33
N ALA A 104 6.93 7.42 7.34
CA ALA A 104 6.15 8.40 8.09
C ALA A 104 4.82 7.79 8.56
N ARG A 105 4.34 8.32 9.69
CA ARG A 105 3.03 8.00 10.27
C ARG A 105 2.47 9.24 10.94
N GLU A 106 1.28 9.67 10.50
CA GLU A 106 0.62 10.90 10.95
C GLU A 106 -0.85 10.67 11.34
#